data_AF-A0A2E6P8J7-F1
#
_entry.id   AF-A0A2E6P8J7-F1
#
_cell.length_a   1.000
_cell.length_b   1.000
_cell.length_c   1.000
_cell.angle_alpha   90.00
_cell.angle_beta   90.00
_cell.angle_gamma   90.00
#
_symmetry.space_group_name_H-M   'P 1'
#
loop_
_entity.id
_entity.type
_entity.pdbx_description
1 polymer ?
#
loop_
_entity_poly.entity_id
_entity_poly.type
_entity_poly.pdbx_seq_one_letter_code
_entity_poly.pdbx_strand_id
1 'polypeptide(L)'
;AGKVFVLPKEGTANGKIVIDGSWEGDRLEEPLTLLIEDGVVIGTSGGEESEEITRVMDEARSRVRTSLIERVGTIAEFGFGMNPRSRISGNQLEDQVVRGSAYIAIGDNSALGGTASVGFQLRGVMNKPSIELEDVDLVVDGKITARKR
;
A
#
# COMPACT_ATOMS: atom_id res chain seq x y z
N ALA A 1 9.29 6.70 11.87
CA ALA A 1 9.61 5.80 13.00
C ALA A 1 8.33 5.10 13.46
N GLY A 2 8.39 3.85 13.93
CA GLY A 2 7.19 3.11 14.37
C GLY A 2 6.54 2.19 13.32
N LYS A 3 7.21 1.94 12.18
CA LYS A 3 6.82 0.95 11.17
C LYS A 3 8.05 0.19 10.68
N VAL A 4 7.83 -1.00 10.15
CA VAL A 4 8.81 -1.77 9.35
C VAL A 4 8.29 -1.80 7.93
N PHE A 5 9.17 -1.61 6.94
CA PHE A 5 8.75 -1.56 5.54
C PHE A 5 9.85 -2.06 4.60
N VAL A 6 9.43 -2.42 3.39
CA VAL A 6 10.26 -2.86 2.29
C VAL A 6 9.78 -2.23 0.99
N LEU A 7 10.69 -2.14 0.02
CA LEU A 7 10.36 -1.94 -1.38
C LEU A 7 10.11 -3.33 -1.98
N PRO A 8 8.87 -3.67 -2.41
CA PRO A 8 8.63 -4.93 -3.11
C PRO A 8 9.48 -5.01 -4.38
N LYS A 9 9.90 -6.23 -4.73
CA LYS A 9 10.65 -6.44 -5.98
C LYS A 9 9.75 -6.06 -7.16
N GLU A 10 10.19 -5.08 -7.94
CA GLU A 10 9.44 -4.57 -9.10
C GLU A 10 9.10 -5.71 -10.07
N GLY A 11 7.89 -5.69 -10.63
CA GLY A 11 7.45 -6.71 -11.58
C GLY A 11 7.00 -8.03 -10.96
N THR A 12 6.88 -8.16 -9.63
CA THR A 12 6.61 -9.47 -9.00
C THR A 12 5.38 -9.56 -8.10
N ALA A 13 4.86 -8.44 -7.59
CA ALA A 13 3.66 -8.49 -6.75
C ALA A 13 2.43 -8.84 -7.59
N ASN A 14 1.61 -9.75 -7.10
CA ASN A 14 0.42 -10.24 -7.79
C ASN A 14 -0.70 -10.51 -6.78
N GLY A 15 -1.95 -10.33 -7.19
CA GLY A 15 -3.13 -10.70 -6.42
C GLY A 15 -4.08 -9.54 -6.15
N LYS A 16 -4.67 -9.54 -4.95
CA LYS A 16 -5.69 -8.58 -4.56
C LYS A 16 -5.39 -8.01 -3.19
N ILE A 17 -5.41 -6.70 -3.06
CA ILE A 17 -5.28 -5.98 -1.80
C ILE A 17 -6.65 -5.39 -1.46
N VAL A 18 -7.14 -5.68 -0.25
CA VAL A 18 -8.38 -5.09 0.28
C VAL A 18 -8.00 -4.18 1.43
N ILE A 19 -8.34 -2.91 1.31
CA ILE A 19 -8.01 -1.83 2.23
C ILE A 19 -9.30 -1.47 2.98
N ASP A 20 -9.29 -1.62 4.29
CA ASP A 20 -10.45 -1.50 5.18
C ASP A 20 -10.16 -0.59 6.40
N GLY A 21 -9.06 0.17 6.36
CA GLY A 21 -8.65 1.08 7.42
C GLY A 21 -8.75 2.54 7.01
N SER A 22 -7.78 3.01 6.24
CA SER A 22 -7.78 4.38 5.70
C SER A 22 -7.11 4.47 4.34
N TRP A 23 -7.48 5.48 3.56
CA TRP A 23 -6.91 5.82 2.27
C TRP A 23 -6.43 7.27 2.31
N GLU A 24 -5.14 7.52 2.08
CA GLU A 24 -4.51 8.84 2.20
C GLU A 24 -4.74 9.58 3.54
N GLY A 25 -5.09 8.82 4.58
CA GLY A 25 -5.43 9.38 5.88
C GLY A 25 -6.90 9.70 6.06
N ASP A 26 -7.78 9.40 5.11
CA ASP A 26 -9.22 9.42 5.34
C ASP A 26 -9.71 8.02 5.69
N ARG A 27 -10.58 7.90 6.69
CA ARG A 27 -11.15 6.60 7.07
C ARG A 27 -12.11 6.14 5.99
N LEU A 28 -11.97 4.88 5.61
CA LEU A 28 -12.87 4.26 4.65
C LEU A 28 -14.17 3.83 5.32
N GLU A 29 -15.30 4.24 4.76
CA GLU A 29 -16.63 3.76 5.16
C GLU A 29 -16.94 2.39 4.53
N GLU A 30 -16.38 2.12 3.34
CA GLU A 30 -16.44 0.82 2.66
C GLU A 30 -15.06 0.37 2.15
N PRO A 31 -14.78 -0.93 2.03
CA PRO A 31 -13.46 -1.40 1.64
C PRO A 31 -13.10 -1.04 0.20
N LEU A 32 -11.89 -0.50 0.02
CA LEU A 32 -11.27 -0.26 -1.27
C LEU A 32 -10.46 -1.49 -1.70
N THR A 33 -10.68 -1.97 -2.91
CA THR A 33 -9.98 -3.13 -3.47
C THR A 33 -9.07 -2.72 -4.62
N LEU A 34 -7.83 -3.20 -4.61
CA LEU A 34 -6.85 -3.07 -5.68
C LEU A 34 -6.52 -4.45 -6.27
N LEU A 35 -6.58 -4.57 -7.60
CA LEU A 35 -6.11 -5.73 -8.35
C LEU A 35 -4.70 -5.45 -8.87
N ILE A 36 -3.77 -6.35 -8.55
CA ILE A 36 -2.34 -6.20 -8.83
C ILE A 36 -1.88 -7.32 -9.76
N GLU A 37 -1.22 -6.94 -10.84
CA GLU A 37 -0.55 -7.86 -11.77
C GLU A 37 0.84 -7.29 -12.07
N ASP A 38 1.88 -8.13 -12.07
CA ASP A 38 3.26 -7.76 -12.37
C ASP A 38 3.74 -6.49 -11.65
N GLY A 39 3.40 -6.36 -10.37
CA GLY A 39 3.80 -5.25 -9.52
C GLY A 39 3.05 -3.95 -9.73
N VAL A 40 2.00 -3.92 -10.57
CA VAL A 40 1.23 -2.71 -10.87
C VAL A 40 -0.26 -2.90 -10.62
N VAL A 41 -0.93 -1.83 -10.18
CA VAL A 41 -2.39 -1.77 -10.06
C VAL A 41 -3.02 -1.77 -11.46
N ILE A 42 -3.79 -2.81 -11.76
CA ILE A 42 -4.51 -2.97 -13.03
C ILE A 42 -6.02 -2.68 -12.90
N GLY A 43 -6.54 -2.62 -11.68
CA GLY A 43 -7.95 -2.33 -11.43
C GLY A 43 -8.21 -1.91 -10.00
N THR A 44 -9.24 -1.09 -9.81
CA THR A 44 -9.71 -0.62 -8.51
C THR A 44 -11.23 -0.78 -8.42
N SER A 45 -11.74 -0.95 -7.20
CA SER A 45 -13.18 -0.97 -6.94
C SER A 45 -13.48 -0.65 -5.47
N GLY A 46 -14.64 -0.06 -5.21
CA GLY A 46 -15.11 0.27 -3.86
C GLY A 46 -14.95 1.77 -3.59
N GLY A 47 -16.04 2.43 -3.21
CA GLY A 47 -16.07 3.85 -2.87
C GLY A 47 -15.73 4.81 -4.01
N GLU A 48 -15.85 6.09 -3.68
CA GLU A 48 -15.42 7.21 -4.53
C GLU A 48 -13.87 7.23 -4.66
N GLU A 49 -13.16 6.66 -3.69
CA GLU A 49 -11.71 6.54 -3.64
C GLU A 49 -11.17 5.71 -4.82
N SER A 50 -11.92 4.70 -5.29
CA SER A 50 -11.53 3.91 -6.46
C SER A 50 -11.48 4.75 -7.75
N GLU A 51 -12.41 5.70 -7.89
CA GLU A 51 -12.44 6.65 -9.00
C GLU A 51 -11.34 7.69 -8.89
N GLU A 52 -11.05 8.17 -7.67
CA GLU A 52 -9.94 9.07 -7.40
C GLU A 52 -8.60 8.46 -7.80
N ILE A 53 -8.35 7.21 -7.42
CA ILE A 53 -7.11 6.50 -7.78
C ILE A 53 -6.95 6.41 -9.29
N THR A 54 -8.03 6.04 -9.99
CA THR A 54 -8.03 5.96 -11.45
C THR A 54 -7.68 7.31 -12.07
N ARG A 55 -8.30 8.39 -11.57
CA ARG A 55 -8.04 9.76 -12.03
C ARG A 55 -6.59 10.18 -11.81
N VAL A 56 -6.03 9.95 -10.61
CA VAL A 56 -4.63 10.29 -10.30
C VAL A 56 -3.69 9.52 -11.21
N MET A 57 -3.93 8.22 -11.42
CA MET A 57 -3.11 7.42 -12.32
C MET A 57 -3.20 7.91 -13.78
N ASP A 58 -4.38 8.24 -14.29
CA ASP A 58 -4.54 8.73 -15.66
C ASP A 58 -3.90 10.09 -15.87
N GLU A 59 -4.03 10.99 -14.89
CA GLU A 59 -3.33 12.27 -14.88
C GLU A 59 -1.81 12.07 -14.88
N ALA A 60 -1.29 11.15 -14.06
CA ALA A 60 0.13 10.81 -14.04
C ALA A 60 0.59 10.23 -15.38
N ARG A 61 -0.14 9.28 -15.98
CA ARG A 61 0.15 8.71 -17.31
C ARG A 61 0.26 9.78 -18.39
N SER A 62 -0.54 10.84 -18.31
CA SER A 62 -0.50 11.95 -19.28
C SER A 62 0.73 12.87 -19.16
N ARG A 63 1.41 12.86 -18.00
CA ARG A 63 2.54 13.77 -17.68
C ARG A 63 3.90 13.10 -17.70
N VAL A 64 3.96 11.80 -17.40
CA VAL A 64 5.22 11.06 -17.37
C VAL A 64 5.74 10.73 -18.76
N ARG A 65 7.02 10.41 -18.86
CA ARG A 65 7.62 9.92 -20.11
C ARG A 65 6.97 8.59 -20.51
N THR A 66 6.90 8.30 -21.81
CA THR A 66 6.30 7.06 -22.34
C THR A 66 6.86 5.80 -21.69
N SER A 67 8.17 5.77 -21.40
CA SER A 67 8.84 4.63 -20.74
C SER A 67 8.40 4.38 -19.28
N LEU A 68 7.62 5.29 -18.69
CA LEU A 68 7.14 5.21 -17.30
C LEU A 68 5.63 4.99 -17.21
N ILE A 69 4.89 5.04 -18.33
CA ILE A 69 3.42 4.92 -18.33
C ILE A 69 2.97 3.62 -17.66
N GLU A 70 3.63 2.50 -17.98
CA GLU A 70 3.28 1.20 -17.38
C GLU A 70 3.67 1.10 -15.90
N ARG A 71 4.52 2.01 -15.39
CA ARG A 71 4.96 2.04 -13.99
C ARG A 71 4.12 2.93 -13.09
N VAL A 72 3.12 3.64 -13.64
CA VAL A 72 2.28 4.56 -12.85
C VAL A 72 1.60 3.86 -11.68
N GLY A 73 1.11 2.64 -11.87
CA GLY A 73 0.44 1.87 -10.83
C GLY A 73 1.35 1.05 -9.92
N THR A 74 2.67 1.28 -9.92
CA THR A 74 3.64 0.41 -9.21
C THR A 74 3.34 0.31 -7.72
N ILE A 75 3.38 -0.90 -7.14
CA ILE A 75 3.43 -1.07 -5.69
C ILE A 75 4.79 -0.61 -5.18
N ALA A 76 4.81 0.60 -4.62
CA ALA A 76 6.02 1.33 -4.27
C ALA A 76 6.57 0.97 -2.89
N GLU A 77 5.72 0.59 -1.95
CA GLU A 77 6.12 0.28 -0.58
C GLU A 77 5.12 -0.70 0.03
N PHE A 78 5.61 -1.62 0.85
CA PHE A 78 4.77 -2.41 1.75
C PHE A 78 5.38 -2.34 3.14
N GLY A 79 4.53 -2.23 4.16
CA GLY A 79 5.00 -2.27 5.53
C GLY A 79 3.89 -2.50 6.54
N PHE A 80 4.29 -2.62 7.80
CA PHE A 80 3.37 -2.78 8.92
C PHE A 80 3.81 -1.97 10.13
N GLY A 81 2.81 -1.51 10.87
CA GLY A 81 2.99 -0.61 12.00
C GLY A 81 3.40 -1.36 13.27
N MET A 82 4.15 -0.68 14.12
CA MET A 82 4.76 -1.21 15.35
C MET A 82 4.49 -0.34 16.56
N ASN A 83 3.90 0.86 16.39
CA ASN A 83 3.67 1.80 17.48
C ASN A 83 2.37 1.47 18.24
N PRO A 84 2.45 1.05 19.52
CA PRO A 84 1.26 0.68 20.30
C PRO A 84 0.44 1.89 20.77
N ARG A 85 0.93 3.13 20.60
CA ARG A 85 0.25 4.36 21.05
C ARG A 85 -0.55 5.04 19.93
N SER A 86 -0.32 4.67 18.68
CA SER A 86 -1.09 5.17 17.54
C SER A 86 -2.36 4.36 17.34
N ARG A 87 -3.37 5.00 16.75
CA ARG A 87 -4.62 4.40 16.31
C ARG A 87 -4.95 4.95 14.93
N ILE A 88 -5.71 4.22 14.12
CA ILE A 88 -6.21 4.75 12.85
C ILE A 88 -7.13 5.92 13.20
N SER A 89 -6.68 7.14 12.95
CA SER A 89 -7.30 8.38 13.41
C SER A 89 -7.80 9.25 12.26
N GLY A 90 -7.52 8.84 11.02
CA GLY A 90 -7.68 9.71 9.88
C GLY A 90 -6.48 10.65 9.72
N ASN A 91 -5.28 10.16 10.02
CA ASN A 91 -4.06 10.91 9.83
C ASN A 91 -3.06 10.05 9.04
N GLN A 92 -2.73 10.50 7.84
CA GLN A 92 -1.92 9.75 6.88
C GLN A 92 -0.63 9.16 7.49
N LEU A 93 0.07 9.92 8.33
CA LEU A 93 1.33 9.47 8.92
C LEU A 93 1.13 8.56 10.14
N GLU A 94 0.15 8.87 10.99
CA GLU A 94 -0.16 8.07 12.18
C GLU A 94 -0.70 6.69 11.80
N ASP A 95 -1.58 6.61 10.80
CA ASP A 95 -2.29 5.39 10.43
C ASP A 95 -1.32 4.29 9.95
N GLN A 96 -0.25 4.68 9.25
CA GLN A 96 0.80 3.77 8.75
C GLN A 96 1.65 3.12 9.86
N VAL A 97 1.66 3.68 11.07
CA VAL A 97 2.52 3.21 12.17
C VAL A 97 1.74 2.44 13.23
N VAL A 98 0.42 2.32 13.09
CA VAL A 98 -0.47 1.61 14.03
C VAL A 98 0.00 0.18 14.23
N ARG A 99 0.30 -0.19 15.48
CA ARG A 99 0.74 -1.56 15.79
C ARG A 99 -0.29 -2.58 15.30
N GLY A 100 0.15 -3.48 14.42
CA GLY A 100 -0.72 -4.53 13.89
C GLY A 100 -1.61 -4.09 12.73
N SER A 101 -1.39 -2.91 12.13
CA SER A 101 -1.88 -2.60 10.79
C SER A 101 -0.81 -2.92 9.75
N ALA A 102 -1.21 -3.06 8.48
CA ALA A 102 -0.30 -2.98 7.35
C ALA A 102 -0.67 -1.81 6.46
N TYR A 103 0.24 -1.39 5.60
CA TYR A 103 -0.05 -0.42 4.56
C TYR A 103 0.70 -0.77 3.28
N ILE A 104 0.19 -0.24 2.19
CA ILE A 104 0.86 -0.22 0.89
C ILE A 104 0.97 1.22 0.41
N ALA A 105 1.96 1.48 -0.43
CA ALA A 105 2.02 2.69 -1.25
C ALA A 105 1.98 2.29 -2.73
N ILE A 106 1.29 3.09 -3.54
CA ILE A 106 1.28 2.99 -5.00
C ILE A 106 1.92 4.23 -5.62
N GLY A 107 2.61 4.07 -6.76
CA GLY A 107 3.22 5.16 -7.52
C GLY A 107 4.74 5.19 -7.42
N ASP A 108 5.29 6.34 -7.04
CA ASP A 108 6.71 6.63 -7.10
C ASP A 108 7.50 5.85 -6.05
N ASN A 109 8.58 5.19 -6.47
CA ASN A 109 9.49 4.48 -5.56
C ASN A 109 10.96 4.89 -5.75
N SER A 110 11.22 5.95 -6.52
CA SER A 110 12.56 6.38 -6.91
C SER A 110 13.40 6.83 -5.71
N ALA A 111 12.78 7.41 -4.68
CA ALA A 111 13.44 7.78 -3.43
C ALA A 111 14.01 6.59 -2.64
N LEU A 112 13.49 5.38 -2.89
CA LEU A 112 13.97 4.13 -2.29
C LEU A 112 14.87 3.32 -3.24
N GLY A 113 15.24 3.90 -4.39
CA GLY A 113 16.09 3.25 -5.39
C GLY A 113 15.33 2.42 -6.43
N GLY A 114 13.99 2.52 -6.48
CA GLY A 114 13.19 1.90 -7.52
C GLY A 114 13.21 2.69 -8.85
N THR A 115 12.50 2.16 -9.84
CA THR A 115 12.54 2.65 -11.23
C THR A 115 11.24 3.33 -11.69
N ALA A 116 10.23 3.41 -10.82
CA ALA A 116 9.00 4.15 -11.05
C ALA A 116 9.16 5.60 -10.52
N SER A 117 9.63 6.51 -11.38
CA SER A 117 9.67 7.96 -11.07
C SER A 117 8.46 8.66 -11.67
N VAL A 118 7.30 8.51 -11.01
CA VAL A 118 5.99 8.92 -11.54
C VAL A 118 5.39 10.11 -10.80
N GLY A 119 6.05 10.62 -9.76
CA GLY A 119 5.76 11.92 -9.15
C GLY A 119 4.58 11.97 -8.18
N PHE A 120 4.02 10.83 -7.79
CA PHE A 120 2.97 10.75 -6.76
C PHE A 120 3.15 9.49 -5.90
N GLN A 121 2.62 9.48 -4.69
CA GLN A 121 2.45 8.26 -3.90
C GLN A 121 1.12 8.33 -3.16
N LEU A 122 0.25 7.33 -3.36
CA LEU A 122 -0.97 7.14 -2.57
C LEU A 122 -0.81 5.94 -1.65
N ARG A 123 -1.42 5.97 -0.47
CA ARG A 123 -1.22 4.99 0.59
C ARG A 123 -2.55 4.51 1.18
N GLY A 124 -2.66 3.20 1.30
CA GLY A 124 -3.79 2.55 1.93
C GLY A 124 -3.36 1.75 3.15
N VAL A 125 -4.15 1.79 4.22
CA VAL A 125 -3.91 1.08 5.47
C VAL A 125 -4.98 0.00 5.68
N MET A 126 -4.51 -1.21 5.99
CA MET A 126 -5.31 -2.40 6.28
C MET A 126 -5.37 -2.66 7.78
N ASN A 127 -6.55 -2.98 8.27
CA ASN A 127 -6.80 -3.38 9.65
C ASN A 127 -6.48 -4.85 9.86
N LYS A 128 -5.77 -5.14 10.96
CA LYS A 128 -5.54 -6.50 11.47
C LYS A 128 -5.19 -7.55 10.40
N PRO A 129 -4.21 -7.28 9.51
CA PRO A 129 -3.82 -8.26 8.50
C PRO A 129 -3.09 -9.44 9.15
N SER A 130 -2.95 -10.49 8.35
CA SER A 130 -1.96 -11.54 8.59
C SER A 130 -0.82 -11.37 7.58
N ILE A 131 0.43 -11.38 8.07
CA ILE A 131 1.63 -11.15 7.29
C ILE A 131 2.58 -12.30 7.53
N GLU A 132 2.96 -12.95 6.43
CA GLU A 132 3.83 -14.12 6.42
C GLU A 132 5.07 -13.82 5.57
N LEU A 133 6.22 -14.29 6.03
CA LEU A 133 7.45 -14.31 5.28
C LEU A 133 7.91 -15.76 5.18
N GLU A 134 7.68 -16.38 4.02
CA GLU A 134 7.89 -17.81 3.79
C GLU A 134 7.20 -18.67 4.88
N ASP A 135 7.96 -19.33 5.75
CA ASP A 135 7.46 -20.18 6.83
C ASP A 135 7.35 -19.45 8.18
N VAL A 136 7.51 -18.12 8.21
CA VAL A 136 7.44 -17.31 9.43
C VAL A 136 6.21 -16.41 9.43
N ASP A 137 5.38 -16.57 10.46
CA ASP A 137 4.30 -15.62 10.75
C ASP A 137 4.89 -14.39 11.46
N LEU A 138 4.71 -13.22 10.87
CA LEU A 138 5.14 -11.92 11.42
C LEU A 138 3.98 -11.19 12.11
N VAL A 139 2.78 -11.29 11.54
CA VAL A 139 1.55 -10.73 12.12
C VAL A 139 0.42 -11.72 11.86
N VAL A 140 -0.41 -11.99 12.87
CA VAL A 140 -1.60 -12.83 12.73
C VAL A 140 -2.80 -12.08 13.30
N ASP A 141 -3.77 -11.74 12.46
CA ASP A 141 -4.96 -10.97 12.81
C ASP A 141 -4.63 -9.68 13.59
N GLY A 142 -3.60 -8.95 13.13
CA GLY A 142 -3.07 -7.73 13.75
C GLY A 142 -2.24 -7.95 15.03
N LYS A 143 -2.01 -9.19 15.46
CA LYS A 143 -1.09 -9.48 16.57
C LYS A 143 0.31 -9.71 16.04
N ILE A 144 1.23 -8.80 16.39
CA ILE A 144 2.65 -8.95 16.08
C ILE A 144 3.19 -10.22 16.74
N THR A 145 3.82 -11.08 15.94
CA THR A 145 4.44 -12.34 16.32
C THR A 145 5.78 -12.52 15.57
N ALA A 146 6.52 -13.58 15.86
CA ALA A 146 7.70 -14.00 15.11
C ALA A 146 7.85 -15.52 15.28
N ARG A 147 6.86 -16.25 14.77
CA ARG A 147 6.76 -17.70 14.96
C ARG A 147 7.07 -18.41 13.66
N LYS A 148 8.01 -19.36 13.71
CA LYS A 148 8.24 -20.31 12.62
C LYS A 148 7.15 -21.39 12.64
N ARG A 149 6.55 -21.66 11.48
CA ARG A 149 5.55 -22.71 11.29
C ARG A 149 6.18 -24.11 11.30
#